data_AF-A0A4U3A1W0-F1
#
_entry.id   AF-A0A4U3A1W0-F1
#
_cell.length_a   1.000
_cell.length_b   1.000
_cell.length_c   1.000
_cell.angle_alpha   90.00
_cell.angle_beta   90.00
_cell.angle_gamma   90.00
#
_symmetry.space_group_name_H-M   'P 1'
#
loop_
_entity.id
_entity.type
_entity.pdbx_description
1 polymer ?
#
loop_
_entity_poly.entity_id
_entity_poly.type
_entity_poly.pdbx_seq_one_letter_code
_entity_poly.pdbx_strand_id
1 'polypeptide(L)'
;QPIKVDEQSGYRYYSAAQIKKVNQIQTLKDMGFNIATIKEIIECDNIDGIKEQFLNRSAQIKEDMTNLQKQLRLLEDSMKTMREDVVEMNYHVSIKEIPERNVASVRKIISSYNCEGDLWSILMREMHIKNISMAHPSYS
;
A
#
# COMPACT_ATOMS: atom_id res chain seq x y z
N GLN A 1 37.14 23.57 6.50
CA GLN A 1 38.56 23.45 6.88
C GLN A 1 38.71 23.86 8.34
N PRO A 2 39.58 23.22 9.15
CA PRO A 2 39.88 23.68 10.50
C PRO A 2 40.57 25.05 10.48
N ILE A 3 40.50 25.78 11.59
CA ILE A 3 41.18 27.09 11.72
C ILE A 3 42.66 26.91 12.04
N LYS A 4 43.00 25.86 12.78
CA LYS A 4 44.39 25.49 13.06
C LYS A 4 44.53 23.99 13.02
N VAL A 5 45.62 23.51 12.42
CA VAL A 5 46.07 22.13 12.57
C VAL A 5 47.37 22.19 13.35
N ASP A 6 47.46 21.43 14.42
CA ASP A 6 48.68 21.29 15.19
C ASP A 6 49.69 20.42 14.41
N GLU A 7 50.87 20.96 14.13
CA GLU A 7 51.85 20.32 13.24
C GLU A 7 52.56 19.12 13.88
N GLN A 8 52.62 19.05 15.21
CA GLN A 8 53.26 17.93 15.92
C GLN A 8 52.31 16.75 16.16
N SER A 9 51.03 17.03 16.46
CA SER A 9 50.03 16.00 16.79
C SER A 9 49.02 15.71 15.67
N GLY A 10 48.92 16.59 14.66
CA GLY A 10 47.90 16.52 13.62
C GLY A 10 46.50 16.91 14.09
N TYR A 11 46.35 17.40 15.32
CA TYR A 11 45.05 17.72 15.91
C TYR A 11 44.41 18.94 15.22
N ARG A 12 43.10 18.88 14.98
CA ARG A 12 42.34 19.93 14.26
C ARG A 12 41.52 20.76 15.23
N TYR A 13 41.77 22.06 15.24
CA TYR A 13 41.04 23.02 16.07
C TYR A 13 40.03 23.79 15.23
N TYR A 14 38.80 23.81 15.72
CA TYR A 14 37.67 24.52 15.12
C TYR A 14 37.16 25.59 16.08
N SER A 15 36.75 26.74 15.54
CA SER A 15 36.12 27.78 16.35
C SER A 15 34.60 27.65 16.36
N ALA A 16 33.96 28.30 17.34
CA ALA A 16 32.51 28.40 17.41
C ALA A 16 31.88 29.00 16.13
N ALA A 17 32.59 29.89 15.43
CA ALA A 17 32.10 30.48 14.18
C ALA A 17 31.92 29.44 13.06
N GLN A 18 32.65 28.32 13.10
CA GLN A 18 32.54 27.26 12.09
C GLN A 18 31.34 26.35 12.31
N ILE A 19 30.71 26.38 13.49
CA ILE A 19 29.51 25.60 13.81
C ILE A 19 28.36 25.95 12.86
N LYS A 20 28.18 27.24 12.54
CA LYS A 20 27.12 27.67 11.61
C LYS A 20 27.30 27.04 10.22
N LYS A 21 28.53 27.01 9.72
CA LYS A 21 28.85 26.39 8.42
C LYS A 21 28.63 24.88 8.45
N VAL A 22 28.97 24.21 9.55
CA VAL A 22 28.70 22.77 9.73
C VAL A 22 27.20 22.48 9.75
N ASN A 23 26.40 23.29 10.45
CA ASN A 23 24.95 23.12 10.47
C ASN A 23 24.33 23.26 9.08
N GLN A 24 24.80 24.23 8.27
CA GLN A 24 24.37 24.37 6.88
C GLN A 24 24.72 23.12 6.05
N ILE A 25 25.95 22.59 6.17
CA ILE A 25 26.35 21.35 5.51
C ILE A 25 25.44 20.20 5.91
N GLN A 26 25.15 20.05 7.21
CA GLN A 26 24.31 18.97 7.71
C GLN A 26 22.89 19.06 7.15
N THR A 27 22.28 20.26 7.16
CA THR A 27 20.95 20.47 6.59
C THR A 27 20.89 20.15 5.10
N LEU A 28 21.88 20.56 4.31
CA LEU A 28 21.91 20.22 2.87
C LEU A 28 22.13 18.72 2.64
N LYS A 29 22.92 18.06 3.50
CA LYS A 29 23.09 16.60 3.47
C LYS A 29 21.78 15.89 3.78
N ASP A 30 21.02 16.38 4.76
CA ASP A 30 19.71 15.82 5.13
C ASP A 30 18.67 16.02 4.01
N MET A 31 18.80 17.07 3.20
CA MET A 31 18.04 17.27 1.96
C MET A 31 18.47 16.33 0.81
N GLY A 32 19.53 15.55 1.01
CA GLY A 32 20.03 14.56 0.05
C GLY A 32 20.92 15.13 -1.05
N PHE A 33 21.54 16.30 -0.84
CA PHE A 33 22.57 16.79 -1.75
C PHE A 33 23.88 16.01 -1.57
N ASN A 34 24.61 15.80 -2.67
CA ASN A 34 25.95 15.20 -2.61
C ASN A 34 26.99 16.24 -2.15
N ILE A 35 28.18 15.77 -1.74
CA ILE A 35 29.23 16.63 -1.17
C ILE A 35 29.71 17.71 -2.14
N ALA A 36 29.75 17.43 -3.45
CA ALA A 36 30.18 18.40 -4.46
C ALA A 36 29.17 19.56 -4.57
N THR A 37 27.88 19.24 -4.70
CA THR A 37 26.80 20.23 -4.78
C THR A 37 26.67 21.04 -3.48
N ILE A 38 26.87 20.40 -2.31
CA ILE A 38 26.90 21.12 -1.03
C ILE A 38 28.00 22.18 -1.02
N LYS A 39 29.19 21.85 -1.52
CA LYS A 39 30.30 22.80 -1.61
C LYS A 39 29.94 23.98 -2.52
N GLU A 40 29.37 23.70 -3.69
CA GLU A 40 28.91 24.72 -4.63
C GLU A 40 27.86 25.64 -4.00
N ILE A 41 26.84 25.09 -3.33
CA ILE A 41 25.78 25.88 -2.68
C ILE A 41 26.34 26.79 -1.58
N ILE A 42 27.31 26.30 -0.80
CA ILE A 42 27.90 27.06 0.31
C ILE A 42 28.85 28.15 -0.16
N GLU A 43 29.51 27.97 -1.31
CA GLU A 43 30.45 28.93 -1.90
C GLU A 43 29.76 29.89 -2.88
N CYS A 44 28.47 29.66 -3.19
CA CYS A 44 27.69 30.47 -4.12
C CYS A 44 27.01 31.66 -3.40
N ASP A 45 27.23 32.87 -3.94
CA ASP A 45 26.53 34.09 -3.49
C ASP A 45 25.24 34.37 -4.29
N ASN A 46 25.01 33.63 -5.39
CA ASN A 46 23.83 33.79 -6.22
C ASN A 46 22.64 33.00 -5.64
N ILE A 47 21.77 33.73 -4.95
CA ILE A 47 20.54 33.20 -4.34
C ILE A 47 19.63 32.50 -5.36
N ASP A 48 19.51 33.01 -6.58
CA ASP A 48 18.60 32.45 -7.57
C ASP A 48 19.12 31.11 -8.12
N GLY A 49 20.45 30.97 -8.28
CA GLY A 49 21.06 29.68 -8.60
C GLY A 49 20.87 28.63 -7.50
N ILE A 50 20.94 29.04 -6.23
CA ILE A 50 20.67 28.14 -5.09
C ILE A 50 19.20 27.70 -5.09
N LYS A 51 18.26 28.62 -5.34
CA LYS A 51 16.83 28.28 -5.44
C LYS A 51 16.57 27.28 -6.55
N GLU A 52 17.21 27.44 -7.71
CA GLU A 52 17.08 26.50 -8.82
C GLU A 52 17.55 25.09 -8.44
N GLN A 53 18.70 24.97 -7.77
CA GLN A 53 19.20 23.69 -7.25
C GLN A 53 18.20 23.03 -6.30
N PHE A 54 17.54 23.82 -5.44
CA PHE A 54 16.54 23.33 -4.50
C PHE A 54 15.26 22.87 -5.21
N LEU A 55 14.81 23.62 -6.22
CA LEU A 55 13.66 23.25 -7.04
C LEU A 55 13.93 21.94 -7.80
N ASN A 56 15.12 21.81 -8.39
CA ASN A 56 15.54 20.60 -9.09
C ASN A 56 15.57 19.40 -8.15
N ARG A 57 16.16 19.56 -6.95
CA ARG A 57 16.17 18.49 -5.94
C ARG A 57 14.77 18.12 -5.47
N SER A 58 13.90 19.12 -5.28
CA SER A 58 12.50 18.90 -4.92
C SER A 58 11.76 18.11 -5.99
N ALA A 59 11.98 18.41 -7.26
CA ALA A 59 11.39 17.69 -8.39
C ALA A 59 11.86 16.22 -8.42
N GLN A 60 13.16 15.96 -8.26
CA GLN A 60 13.71 14.60 -8.19
C GLN A 60 13.07 13.79 -7.05
N ILE A 61 12.96 14.37 -5.85
CA ILE A 61 12.35 13.69 -4.70
C ILE A 61 10.88 13.34 -4.99
N LYS A 62 10.12 14.24 -5.63
CA LYS A 62 8.72 13.96 -6.00
C LYS A 62 8.60 12.83 -7.04
N GLU A 63 9.52 12.78 -7.99
CA GLU A 63 9.58 11.69 -8.97
C GLU A 63 9.90 10.36 -8.28
N ASP A 64 10.91 10.33 -7.40
CA ASP A 64 11.28 9.17 -6.61
C ASP A 64 10.11 8.67 -5.75
N MET A 65 9.39 9.59 -5.09
CA MET A 65 8.19 9.25 -4.31
C MET A 65 7.12 8.60 -5.18
N THR A 66 6.88 9.13 -6.38
CA THR A 66 5.89 8.57 -7.32
C THR A 66 6.29 7.16 -7.77
N ASN A 67 7.57 6.96 -8.07
CA ASN A 67 8.13 5.65 -8.45
C ASN A 67 8.05 4.64 -7.30
N LEU A 68 8.42 5.03 -6.09
CA LEU A 68 8.33 4.19 -4.89
C LEU A 68 6.87 3.83 -4.57
N GLN A 69 5.93 4.76 -4.73
CA GLN A 69 4.51 4.50 -4.52
C GLN A 69 3.96 3.51 -5.56
N LYS A 70 4.42 3.61 -6.81
CA LYS A 70 4.09 2.62 -7.85
C LYS A 70 4.64 1.23 -7.51
N GLN A 71 5.88 1.14 -7.04
CA GLN A 71 6.48 -0.14 -6.60
C GLN A 71 5.72 -0.73 -5.41
N LEU A 72 5.34 0.09 -4.43
CA LEU A 72 4.56 -0.33 -3.27
C LEU A 72 3.20 -0.92 -3.71
N ARG A 73 2.49 -0.24 -4.61
CA ARG A 73 1.21 -0.75 -5.14
C ARG A 73 1.39 -2.12 -5.82
N LEU A 74 2.44 -2.30 -6.62
CA LEU A 74 2.72 -3.59 -7.27
C LEU A 74 2.95 -4.71 -6.24
N LEU A 75 3.67 -4.43 -5.15
CA LEU A 75 3.87 -5.39 -4.06
C LEU A 75 2.55 -5.72 -3.35
N GLU A 76 1.74 -4.71 -3.04
CA GLU A 76 0.44 -4.90 -2.39
C GLU A 76 -0.54 -5.71 -3.24
N ASP A 77 -0.63 -5.42 -4.53
CA ASP A 77 -1.49 -6.15 -5.46
C ASP A 77 -1.00 -7.58 -5.67
N SER A 78 0.31 -7.79 -5.75
CA SER A 78 0.90 -9.14 -5.78
C SER A 78 0.54 -9.93 -4.51
N MET A 79 0.66 -9.32 -3.32
CA MET A 79 0.28 -9.96 -2.05
C MET A 79 -1.21 -10.27 -1.96
N LYS A 80 -2.10 -9.43 -2.52
CA LYS A 80 -3.54 -9.74 -2.61
C LYS A 80 -3.80 -10.95 -3.49
N THR A 81 -3.09 -11.04 -4.62
CA THR A 81 -3.22 -12.19 -5.55
C THR A 81 -2.69 -13.48 -4.92
N MET A 82 -1.73 -13.38 -3.99
CA MET A 82 -1.18 -14.51 -3.23
C MET A 82 -2.04 -14.93 -2.03
N ARG A 83 -2.85 -14.04 -1.46
CA ARG A 83 -3.75 -14.37 -0.35
C ARG A 83 -5.03 -14.98 -0.89
N GLU A 84 -5.21 -16.27 -0.59
CA GLU A 84 -6.48 -16.97 -0.38
C GLU A 84 -7.58 -16.60 -1.38
N ASP A 85 -7.62 -17.30 -2.53
CA ASP A 85 -8.82 -17.62 -3.36
C ASP A 85 -8.52 -17.90 -4.84
N VAL A 86 -7.26 -18.05 -5.25
CA VAL A 86 -6.97 -18.88 -6.45
C VAL A 86 -6.91 -20.34 -6.01
N VAL A 87 -7.99 -20.82 -5.39
CA VAL A 87 -8.40 -22.20 -5.66
C VAL A 87 -8.67 -22.17 -7.16
N GLU A 88 -7.88 -22.87 -7.97
CA GLU A 88 -8.30 -23.15 -9.34
C GLU A 88 -9.73 -23.68 -9.23
N MET A 89 -10.70 -22.86 -9.64
CA MET A 89 -12.11 -23.17 -9.60
C MET A 89 -12.37 -24.25 -10.66
N ASN A 90 -11.89 -25.47 -10.40
CA ASN A 90 -12.17 -26.69 -11.14
C ASN A 90 -13.59 -27.14 -10.79
N TYR A 91 -14.57 -26.27 -11.02
CA TYR A 91 -15.97 -26.64 -10.97
C TYR A 91 -16.26 -27.47 -12.21
N HIS A 92 -16.46 -28.76 -12.02
CA HIS A 92 -16.97 -29.63 -13.08
C HIS A 92 -18.44 -29.29 -13.36
N VAL A 93 -18.69 -28.54 -14.43
CA VAL A 93 -20.05 -28.21 -14.86
C VAL A 93 -20.63 -29.38 -15.65
N SER A 94 -21.80 -29.88 -15.24
CA SER A 94 -22.55 -30.91 -15.94
C SER A 94 -23.96 -30.45 -16.26
N ILE A 95 -24.46 -30.77 -17.46
CA ILE A 95 -25.85 -30.53 -17.84
C ILE A 95 -26.70 -31.72 -17.38
N LYS A 96 -27.77 -31.45 -16.62
CA LYS A 96 -28.74 -32.46 -16.17
C LYS A 96 -30.15 -32.00 -16.50
N GLU A 97 -31.00 -32.91 -16.96
CA GLU A 97 -32.42 -32.67 -17.13
C GLU A 97 -33.16 -33.03 -15.83
N ILE A 98 -34.01 -32.11 -15.35
CA ILE A 98 -34.69 -32.20 -14.06
C ILE A 98 -36.21 -32.12 -14.31
N PRO A 99 -37.01 -33.14 -13.93
CA PRO A 99 -38.46 -33.13 -14.18
C PRO A 99 -39.20 -32.11 -13.31
N GLU A 100 -40.38 -31.69 -13.79
CA GLU A 100 -41.31 -30.79 -13.09
C GLU A 100 -41.64 -31.30 -11.67
N ARG A 101 -41.65 -30.38 -10.70
CA ARG A 101 -41.87 -30.69 -9.28
C ARG A 101 -42.38 -29.49 -8.52
N ASN A 102 -43.04 -29.75 -7.40
CA ASN A 102 -43.41 -28.73 -6.44
C ASN A 102 -42.19 -28.28 -5.61
N VAL A 103 -42.07 -26.97 -5.39
CA VAL A 103 -41.01 -26.38 -4.58
C VAL A 103 -41.60 -25.48 -3.50
N ALA A 104 -41.07 -25.57 -2.29
CA ALA A 104 -41.28 -24.57 -1.26
C ALA A 104 -40.17 -23.52 -1.38
N SER A 105 -40.53 -22.24 -1.49
CA SER A 105 -39.54 -21.16 -1.63
C SER A 105 -39.92 -19.95 -0.77
N VAL A 106 -38.90 -19.28 -0.25
CA VAL A 106 -39.03 -17.99 0.43
C VAL A 106 -38.24 -16.97 -0.40
N ARG A 107 -38.90 -15.88 -0.78
CA ARG A 107 -38.28 -14.78 -1.52
C ARG A 107 -38.38 -13.50 -0.73
N LYS A 108 -37.23 -12.90 -0.42
CA LYS A 108 -37.14 -11.60 0.27
C LYS A 108 -35.83 -10.91 -0.10
N ILE A 109 -35.79 -9.59 0.03
CA ILE A 109 -34.58 -8.79 -0.08
C ILE A 109 -33.85 -8.84 1.26
N ILE A 110 -32.57 -9.21 1.22
CA ILE A 110 -31.65 -9.22 2.37
C ILE A 110 -30.50 -8.24 2.10
N SER A 111 -29.83 -7.79 3.17
CA SER A 111 -28.79 -6.76 3.09
C SER A 111 -27.49 -7.24 2.44
N SER A 112 -27.17 -8.53 2.54
CA SER A 112 -26.00 -9.15 1.91
C SER A 112 -26.18 -10.66 1.75
N TYR A 113 -25.37 -11.31 0.92
CA TYR A 113 -25.40 -12.77 0.73
C TYR A 113 -25.18 -13.54 2.03
N ASN A 114 -24.30 -13.05 2.91
CA ASN A 114 -24.00 -13.68 4.20
C ASN A 114 -25.20 -13.75 5.16
N CYS A 115 -26.30 -13.05 4.85
CA CYS A 115 -27.54 -13.10 5.60
C CYS A 115 -28.54 -14.14 5.05
N GLU A 116 -28.15 -15.01 4.11
CA GLU A 116 -29.05 -16.03 3.53
C GLU A 116 -29.66 -16.97 4.57
N GLY A 117 -28.97 -17.19 5.69
CA GLY A 117 -29.43 -17.99 6.83
C GLY A 117 -30.78 -17.53 7.40
N ASP A 118 -31.11 -16.24 7.26
CA ASP A 118 -32.40 -15.70 7.67
C ASP A 118 -33.55 -16.29 6.84
N LEU A 119 -33.34 -16.47 5.53
CA LEU A 119 -34.35 -17.05 4.64
C LEU A 119 -34.50 -18.55 4.86
N TRP A 120 -33.38 -19.26 5.07
CA TRP A 120 -33.39 -20.68 5.43
C TRP A 120 -34.15 -20.92 6.73
N SER A 121 -33.94 -20.08 7.74
CA SER A 121 -34.63 -20.16 9.02
C SER A 121 -36.15 -19.98 8.88
N ILE A 122 -36.58 -19.04 8.03
CA ILE A 122 -38.01 -18.84 7.73
C ILE A 122 -38.57 -20.07 7.01
N LEU A 123 -37.91 -20.56 5.96
CA LEU A 123 -38.37 -21.71 5.19
C LEU A 123 -38.52 -22.96 6.07
N MET A 124 -37.49 -23.28 6.87
CA MET A 124 -37.52 -24.44 7.77
C MET A 124 -38.63 -24.35 8.80
N ARG A 125 -38.85 -23.16 9.39
CA ARG A 125 -39.95 -22.94 10.34
C ARG A 125 -41.31 -23.19 9.70
N GLU A 126 -41.57 -22.63 8.52
CA GLU A 126 -42.86 -22.80 7.83
C GLU A 126 -43.09 -24.25 7.39
N MET A 127 -42.04 -24.92 6.93
CA MET A 127 -42.08 -26.33 6.55
C MET A 127 -42.43 -27.23 7.75
N HIS A 128 -41.85 -26.95 8.92
CA HIS A 128 -42.14 -27.66 10.16
C HIS A 128 -43.60 -27.44 10.61
N ILE A 129 -44.09 -26.19 10.59
CA ILE A 129 -45.47 -25.87 10.97
C ILE A 129 -46.48 -26.59 10.07
N LYS A 130 -46.20 -26.65 8.76
CA LYS A 130 -47.07 -27.30 7.77
C LYS A 130 -46.83 -28.80 7.65
N ASN A 131 -45.93 -29.36 8.45
CA ASN A 131 -45.54 -30.77 8.45
C ASN A 131 -45.16 -31.29 7.04
N ILE A 132 -44.46 -30.46 6.26
CA ILE A 132 -44.07 -30.76 4.88
C ILE A 132 -42.77 -31.54 4.91
N SER A 133 -42.78 -32.73 4.31
CA SER A 133 -41.60 -33.58 4.13
C SER A 133 -40.97 -33.36 2.75
N MET A 134 -39.65 -33.53 2.66
CA MET A 134 -38.94 -33.47 1.37
C MET A 134 -39.28 -34.69 0.52
N ALA A 135 -39.42 -34.49 -0.79
CA ALA A 135 -39.67 -35.56 -1.74
C ALA A 135 -38.42 -36.46 -1.88
N HIS A 136 -38.65 -37.77 -2.04
CA HIS A 136 -37.61 -38.75 -2.39
C HIS A 136 -37.83 -39.25 -3.83
N PRO A 137 -36.77 -39.33 -4.67
CA PRO A 137 -35.37 -39.01 -4.38
C PRO A 137 -35.11 -37.49 -4.30
N SER A 138 -34.18 -37.10 -3.43
CA SER A 138 -33.64 -35.74 -3.39
C SER A 138 -32.69 -35.56 -4.56
N TYR A 139 -32.99 -34.61 -5.45
CA TYR A 139 -32.05 -34.20 -6.50
C TYR A 139 -31.15 -33.12 -5.91
N SER A 140 -30.05 -33.57 -5.29
CA SER A 140 -28.93 -32.75 -4.83
C SER A 140 -27.74 -32.92 -5.77
#